data_AF-A0A1X1B6X4-F1
#
_entry.id   AF-A0A1X1B6X4-F1
#
_cell.length_a   1.000
_cell.length_b   1.000
_cell.length_c   1.000
_cell.angle_alpha   90.00
_cell.angle_beta   90.00
_cell.angle_gamma   90.00
#
_symmetry.space_group_name_H-M   'P 1'
#
loop_
_entity.id
_entity.type
_entity.pdbx_description
1 polymer ?
#
loop_
_entity_poly.entity_id
_entity_poly.type
_entity_poly.pdbx_seq_one_letter_code
_entity_poly.pdbx_strand_id
1 'polypeptide(L)' 'MGNKKASKVCGLKPKKKCCRSSTRCVRCPVVIHKMQKLSGQGLSEKELGKALKKVRARAA' A
#
# COMPACT_ATOMS: atom_id res chain seq x y z
N MET A 1 0.73 -11.85 -11.02
CA MET A 1 0.54 -10.90 -9.90
C MET A 1 -0.71 -11.28 -9.13
N GLY A 2 -0.59 -12.12 -8.09
CA GLY A 2 -1.76 -12.56 -7.30
C GLY A 2 -2.47 -11.37 -6.67
N ASN A 3 -3.79 -11.29 -6.90
CA ASN A 3 -4.72 -10.28 -6.40
C ASN A 3 -4.69 -10.16 -4.87
N LYS A 4 -3.65 -9.54 -4.30
CA LYS A 4 -3.72 -9.00 -2.94
C LYS A 4 -4.65 -7.79 -3.04
N LYS A 5 -5.92 -8.02 -2.75
CA LYS A 5 -6.95 -6.98 -2.65
C LYS A 5 -6.38 -5.81 -1.86
N ALA A 6 -6.51 -4.60 -2.38
CA ALA A 6 -5.94 -3.41 -1.74
C ALA A 6 -6.47 -3.25 -0.30
N SER A 7 -7.71 -3.66 -0.06
CA SER A 7 -8.37 -3.76 1.25
C SER A 7 -7.61 -4.63 2.25
N LYS A 8 -6.93 -5.71 1.80
CA LYS A 8 -6.10 -6.57 2.67
C LYS A 8 -4.78 -5.91 3.05
N VAL A 9 -4.34 -4.86 2.35
CA VAL A 9 -3.06 -4.18 2.62
C VAL A 9 -3.14 -3.34 3.90
N CYS A 10 -4.30 -2.76 4.19
CA CYS A 10 -4.54 -1.95 5.39
C CYS A 10 -4.38 -2.75 6.69
N GLY A 11 -4.74 -4.03 6.67
CA GLY A 11 -4.66 -4.95 7.81
C GLY A 11 -3.34 -5.70 7.94
N LEU A 12 -2.37 -5.50 7.06
CA LEU A 12 -1.06 -6.14 7.18
C LEU A 12 -0.20 -5.43 8.22
N LYS A 13 0.50 -6.22 9.06
CA LYS A 13 1.54 -5.66 9.92
C LYS A 13 2.69 -5.08 9.08
N PRO A 14 3.10 -3.82 9.31
CA PRO A 14 4.23 -3.23 8.63
C PRO A 14 5.53 -3.91 9.03
N LYS A 15 6.49 -3.94 8.10
CA LYS A 15 7.87 -4.34 8.40
C LYS A 15 8.51 -3.33 9.36
N LYS A 16 9.43 -3.82 10.22
CA LYS A 16 10.23 -2.99 11.14
C LYS A 16 11.02 -1.88 10.41
N LYS A 17 11.52 -2.16 9.21
CA LYS A 17 12.26 -1.20 8.37
C LYS A 17 11.83 -1.31 6.90
N CYS A 18 11.96 -0.20 6.16
CA CYS A 18 11.77 -0.19 4.71
C CYS A 18 12.86 -1.05 4.04
N CYS A 19 12.48 -1.94 3.12
CA CYS A 19 13.42 -2.80 2.39
C CYS A 19 14.23 -2.06 1.32
N ARG A 20 13.98 -0.76 1.09
CA ARG A 20 14.65 0.12 0.11
C ARG A 20 14.66 -0.38 -1.35
N SER A 21 13.92 -1.44 -1.66
CA SER A 21 13.73 -1.96 -3.02
C SER A 21 13.22 -0.88 -3.98
N SER A 22 13.57 -1.02 -5.26
CA SER A 22 13.20 -0.07 -6.32
C SER A 22 11.68 0.17 -6.37
N THR A 23 10.90 -0.91 -6.24
CA THR A 23 9.46 -0.83 -5.98
C THR A 23 9.18 -1.10 -4.50
N ARG A 24 8.37 -0.25 -3.85
CA ARG A 24 8.04 -0.46 -2.44
C ARG A 24 7.21 -1.73 -2.29
N CYS A 25 7.60 -2.56 -1.32
CA CYS A 25 6.85 -3.77 -1.01
C CYS A 25 5.51 -3.45 -0.33
N VAL A 26 4.55 -4.37 -0.44
CA VAL A 26 3.19 -4.20 0.13
C VAL A 26 3.22 -4.03 1.65
N ARG A 27 4.22 -4.61 2.35
CA ARG A 27 4.41 -4.48 3.80
C ARG A 27 5.32 -3.31 4.20
N CYS A 28 5.66 -2.42 3.28
CA CYS A 28 6.50 -1.27 3.59
C CYS A 28 5.74 -0.37 4.58
N PRO A 29 6.38 0.11 5.67
CA PRO A 29 5.72 0.96 6.65
C PRO A 29 5.05 2.17 6.00
N VAL A 30 5.70 2.79 5.01
CA VAL A 30 5.12 3.93 4.25
C VAL A 30 3.89 3.53 3.42
N VAL A 31 3.89 2.32 2.84
CA VAL A 31 2.77 1.84 2.02
C VAL A 31 1.56 1.59 2.92
N ILE A 32 1.74 0.88 4.03
CA ILE A 32 0.66 0.58 4.98
C ILE A 32 0.08 1.85 5.59
N HIS A 33 0.92 2.79 6.04
CA HIS A 33 0.45 4.04 6.65
C HIS A 33 -0.39 4.89 5.68
N LYS A 34 0.02 4.96 4.40
CA LYS A 34 -0.77 5.65 3.36
C LYS A 34 -2.06 4.90 3.02
N MET A 35 -2.02 3.57 2.91
CA MET A 35 -3.22 2.76 2.65
C MET A 35 -4.22 2.86 3.80
N GLN A 36 -3.79 2.88 5.05
CA GLN A 36 -4.66 3.08 6.21
C GLN A 36 -5.36 4.44 6.18
N LYS A 37 -4.63 5.51 5.85
CA LYS A 37 -5.23 6.85 5.68
C LYS A 37 -6.31 6.86 4.59
N LEU A 38 -6.01 6.25 3.45
CA LEU A 38 -6.92 6.13 2.31
C LEU A 38 -8.15 5.25 2.62
N SER A 39 -7.96 4.21 3.42
CA SER A 39 -9.05 3.36 3.90
C SER A 39 -9.99 4.11 4.85
N GLY A 40 -9.46 4.98 5.70
CA GLY A 40 -10.27 5.86 6.57
C GLY A 40 -11.04 6.94 5.81
N GLN A 41 -10.67 7.21 4.56
CA GLN A 41 -11.38 8.16 3.68
C GLN A 41 -12.55 7.53 2.92
N GLY A 42 -12.88 6.25 3.15
CA GLY A 42 -14.02 5.59 2.50
C GLY A 42 -13.83 5.34 1.00
N LEU A 43 -12.58 5.25 0.52
CA LEU A 43 -12.31 5.02 -0.91
C LEU A 43 -12.78 3.65 -1.38
N SER A 44 -13.35 3.61 -2.59
CA SER A 44 -13.75 2.36 -3.24
C SER A 44 -12.56 1.43 -3.52
N GLU A 45 -12.82 0.13 -3.67
CA GLU A 45 -11.76 -0.87 -3.90
C GLU A 45 -10.94 -0.57 -5.19
N LYS A 46 -11.59 0.02 -6.20
CA LYS A 46 -10.93 0.45 -7.45
C LYS A 46 -9.93 1.59 -7.19
N GLU A 47 -10.33 2.57 -6.39
CA GLU A 47 -9.50 3.72 -5.99
C GLU A 47 -8.32 3.25 -5.13
N LEU A 48 -8.56 2.35 -4.17
CA LEU A 48 -7.52 1.74 -3.35
C LEU A 48 -6.51 0.95 -4.20
N GLY A 49 -6.94 0.24 -5.23
CA GLY A 49 -6.06 -0.45 -6.18
C GLY A 49 -5.15 0.51 -6.95
N LYS A 50 -5.69 1.63 -7.44
CA LYS A 50 -4.91 2.68 -8.11
C LYS A 50 -3.94 3.34 -7.15
N ALA A 51 -4.40 3.67 -5.95
CA ALA A 51 -3.58 4.29 -4.92
C ALA A 51 -2.44 3.36 -4.46
N LEU A 52 -2.70 2.06 -4.32
CA LEU A 52 -1.66 1.09 -3.99
C LEU A 52 -0.54 1.04 -5.04
N LYS A 53 -0.90 1.09 -6.33
CA LYS A 53 0.10 1.17 -7.40
C LYS A 53 0.92 2.47 -7.30
N LYS A 54 0.26 3.62 -7.13
CA LYS A 54 0.92 4.93 -6.97
C LYS A 54 1.86 4.97 -5.76
N VAL A 55 1.41 4.47 -4.62
CA VAL A 55 2.17 4.48 -3.36
C VAL A 55 3.35 3.49 -3.41
N ARG A 56 3.24 2.42 -4.19
CA ARG A 56 4.30 1.42 -4.38
C ARG A 56 5.37 1.86 -5.38
N ALA A 57 5.00 2.64 -6.39
CA ALA A 57 5.97 3.32 -7.22
C ALA A 57 6.77 4.29 -6.33
N ARG A 58 8.10 4.18 -6.34
CA ARG A 58 8.94 5.31 -5.92
C ARG A 58 8.72 6.34 -7.02
N ALA A 59 7.97 7.41 -6.72
CA ALA A 59 8.07 8.61 -7.54
C ALA A 59 9.55 8.99 -7.55
N ALA A 60 10.13 9.07 -8.75
CA ALA A 60 11.28 9.94 -8.98
C ALA A 60 10.82 11.38 -8.68
#